data_AF-A0A964R2Q2-F1
#
_entry.id   AF-A0A964R2Q2-F1
#
_cell.length_a   1.000
_cell.length_b   1.000
_cell.length_c   1.000
_cell.angle_alpha   90.00
_cell.angle_beta   90.00
_cell.angle_gamma   90.00
#
_symmetry.space_group_name_H-M   'P 1'
#
loop_
_entity.id
_entity.type
_entity.pdbx_description
1 polymer ?
#
loop_
_entity_poly.entity_id
_entity_poly.type
_entity_poly.pdbx_seq_one_letter_code
_entity_poly.pdbx_strand_id
1 'polypeptide(L)'
;MTSLPVIIKADGSKEVFDQRLLGMSLQRAGAGEYAAQRIAETITKTIVPGVTSKEIYARAFALLRKEARPVAARYALRRALFEIGPTGHPFEDFISHLYRTEGWEVETRKLMRGKCVQHEVDFYASHTAQNEFLAAELKYHNDPGYKTDLKVALYVKSRFDDIFSCDASIRSCPIDRGILVTNTKFTSEAITYAECVGVELLGWGYPLHNSLYMRMTHASVYPITTLTSLSHAEKRLLIEHGVIAVDQVIQDRRLLDPLHLSSEHVGELLAEIEGLLSLPPALRDIVPV
;
A
#
# COMPACT_ATOMS: atom_id res chain seq x y z
N MET A 1 11.35 -4.13 -37.91
CA MET A 1 10.80 -3.79 -36.58
C MET A 1 9.78 -4.86 -36.24
N THR A 2 10.13 -5.82 -35.38
CA THR A 2 9.16 -6.75 -34.82
C THR A 2 8.22 -5.95 -33.92
N SER A 3 6.92 -5.93 -34.24
CA SER A 3 5.91 -5.34 -33.37
C SER A 3 5.95 -6.06 -32.02
N LEU A 4 6.04 -5.30 -30.93
CA LEU A 4 5.98 -5.88 -29.59
C LEU A 4 4.58 -6.49 -29.37
N PRO A 5 4.49 -7.62 -28.65
CA PRO A 5 3.24 -8.34 -28.47
C PRO A 5 2.22 -7.54 -27.67
N VAL A 6 0.94 -7.71 -27.99
CA VAL A 6 -0.17 -7.16 -27.21
C VAL A 6 -0.41 -8.04 -25.98
N ILE A 7 -0.47 -7.41 -24.80
CA ILE A 7 -0.69 -8.06 -23.51
C ILE A 7 -2.05 -7.68 -22.92
N ILE A 8 -2.53 -8.46 -21.95
CA ILE A 8 -3.81 -8.25 -21.26
C ILE A 8 -3.56 -7.75 -19.83
N LYS A 9 -4.09 -6.58 -19.48
CA LYS A 9 -4.02 -6.01 -18.13
C LYS A 9 -4.95 -6.72 -17.16
N ALA A 10 -4.76 -6.46 -15.86
CA ALA A 10 -5.63 -6.99 -14.81
C ALA A 10 -7.10 -6.58 -14.97
N ASP A 11 -7.37 -5.42 -15.59
CA ASP A 11 -8.73 -4.93 -15.88
C ASP A 11 -9.28 -5.43 -17.24
N GLY A 12 -8.58 -6.34 -17.90
CA GLY A 12 -8.96 -6.89 -19.22
C GLY A 12 -8.60 -5.99 -20.41
N SER A 13 -8.14 -4.77 -20.18
CA SER A 13 -7.69 -3.89 -21.28
C SER A 13 -6.44 -4.44 -21.97
N LYS A 14 -6.25 -4.08 -23.24
CA LYS A 14 -5.12 -4.52 -24.06
C LYS A 14 -4.15 -3.37 -24.26
N GLU A 15 -2.86 -3.66 -24.16
CA GLU A 15 -1.80 -2.71 -24.50
C GLU A 15 -0.63 -3.39 -25.20
N VAL A 16 0.17 -2.62 -25.93
CA VAL A 16 1.44 -3.10 -26.47
C VAL A 16 2.42 -3.22 -25.30
N PHE A 17 3.10 -4.36 -25.18
CA PHE A 17 4.14 -4.54 -24.17
C PHE A 17 5.26 -3.51 -24.35
N ASP A 18 5.62 -2.81 -23.28
CA ASP A 18 6.77 -1.90 -23.23
C ASP A 18 7.80 -2.43 -22.22
N GLN A 19 8.95 -2.89 -22.74
CA GLN A 19 10.07 -3.37 -21.94
C GLN A 19 10.57 -2.32 -20.94
N ARG A 20 10.55 -1.05 -21.33
CA ARG A 20 11.01 0.06 -20.48
C ARG A 20 10.12 0.22 -19.26
N LEU A 21 8.80 0.04 -19.39
CA LEU A 21 7.89 0.06 -18.24
C LEU A 21 8.22 -1.04 -17.23
N LEU A 22 8.55 -2.25 -17.71
CA LEU A 22 8.97 -3.36 -16.85
C LEU A 22 10.29 -3.03 -16.14
N GLY A 23 11.30 -2.55 -16.87
CA GLY A 23 12.58 -2.12 -16.30
C GLY A 23 12.41 -1.05 -15.21
N MET A 24 11.64 0.01 -15.51
CA MET A 24 11.33 1.07 -14.53
C MET A 24 10.59 0.53 -13.30
N SER A 25 9.68 -0.44 -13.48
CA SER A 25 8.96 -1.05 -12.35
C SER A 25 9.89 -1.81 -11.39
N LEU A 26 10.92 -2.48 -11.93
CA LEU A 26 11.94 -3.19 -11.16
C LEU A 26 12.89 -2.22 -10.46
N GLN A 27 13.36 -1.19 -11.17
CA GLN A 27 14.20 -0.12 -10.60
C GLN A 27 13.48 0.61 -9.46
N ARG A 28 12.19 0.91 -9.63
CA ARG A 28 11.37 1.54 -8.59
C ARG A 28 11.33 0.69 -7.31
N ALA A 29 11.31 -0.64 -7.44
CA ALA A 29 11.40 -1.54 -6.30
C ALA A 29 12.80 -1.63 -5.67
N GLY A 30 13.82 -0.97 -6.24
CA GLY A 30 15.19 -0.95 -5.73
C GLY A 30 16.16 -1.86 -6.49
N ALA A 31 15.75 -2.45 -7.62
CA ALA A 31 16.69 -3.22 -8.44
C ALA A 31 17.71 -2.28 -9.09
N GLY A 32 18.99 -2.64 -9.03
CA GLY A 32 20.02 -1.93 -9.78
C GLY A 32 19.74 -1.95 -11.29
N GLU A 33 20.14 -0.89 -11.99
CA GLU A 33 19.83 -0.69 -13.42
C GLU A 33 20.18 -1.92 -14.28
N TYR A 34 21.37 -2.49 -14.06
CA TYR A 34 21.82 -3.69 -14.78
C TYR A 34 20.91 -4.90 -14.54
N ALA A 35 20.52 -5.16 -13.29
CA ALA A 35 19.65 -6.29 -12.94
C ALA A 35 18.24 -6.10 -13.52
N ALA A 36 17.69 -4.89 -13.38
CA ALA A 36 16.38 -4.54 -13.93
C ALA A 36 16.33 -4.71 -15.45
N GLN A 37 17.33 -4.21 -16.16
CA GLN A 37 17.41 -4.32 -17.62
C GLN A 37 17.57 -5.77 -18.06
N ARG A 38 18.45 -6.55 -17.41
CA ARG A 38 18.65 -7.97 -17.71
C ARG A 38 17.38 -8.80 -17.50
N ILE A 39 16.65 -8.56 -16.40
CA ILE A 39 15.37 -9.24 -16.13
C ILE A 39 14.34 -8.85 -17.20
N ALA A 40 14.23 -7.56 -17.52
CA ALA A 40 13.31 -7.07 -18.53
C ALA A 40 13.60 -7.67 -19.92
N GLU A 41 14.86 -7.75 -20.33
CA GLU A 41 15.28 -8.39 -21.59
C GLU A 41 14.97 -9.89 -21.61
N THR A 42 15.27 -10.60 -20.52
CA THR A 42 14.98 -12.03 -20.38
C THR A 42 13.50 -12.32 -20.57
N ILE A 43 12.64 -11.49 -19.96
CA ILE A 43 11.19 -11.65 -20.07
C ILE A 43 10.74 -11.32 -21.48
N THR A 44 11.18 -10.19 -22.04
CA THR A 44 10.80 -9.71 -23.38
C THR A 44 11.02 -10.77 -24.45
N LYS A 45 12.13 -11.52 -24.40
CA LYS A 45 12.46 -12.62 -25.34
C LYS A 45 11.45 -13.77 -25.37
N THR A 46 10.60 -13.86 -24.35
CA THR A 46 9.69 -14.99 -24.12
C THR A 46 8.26 -14.51 -23.86
N ILE A 47 7.93 -13.27 -24.25
CA ILE A 47 6.53 -12.80 -24.27
C ILE A 47 5.88 -13.23 -25.57
N VAL A 48 4.68 -13.78 -25.46
CA VAL A 48 3.82 -14.10 -26.60
C VAL A 48 2.54 -13.25 -26.55
N PRO A 49 1.86 -13.02 -27.69
CA PRO A 49 0.59 -12.30 -27.71
C PRO A 49 -0.45 -12.92 -26.78
N GLY A 50 -1.19 -12.07 -26.06
CA GLY A 50 -2.24 -12.51 -25.13
C GLY A 50 -1.77 -12.86 -23.73
N VAL A 51 -0.45 -12.84 -23.45
CA VAL A 51 0.08 -12.99 -22.09
C VAL A 51 -0.48 -11.90 -21.18
N THR A 52 -0.78 -12.26 -19.93
CA THR A 52 -1.31 -11.31 -18.95
C THR A 52 -0.19 -10.54 -18.25
N SER A 53 -0.45 -9.29 -17.88
CA SER A 53 0.41 -8.49 -17.00
C SER A 53 0.72 -9.21 -15.67
N LYS A 54 -0.22 -10.01 -15.15
CA LYS A 54 -0.04 -10.85 -13.96
C LYS A 54 1.04 -11.92 -14.16
N GLU A 55 1.08 -12.55 -15.33
CA GLU A 55 2.08 -13.55 -15.67
C GLU A 55 3.46 -12.93 -15.88
N ILE A 56 3.54 -11.80 -16.59
CA ILE A 56 4.77 -11.01 -16.74
C ILE A 56 5.33 -10.65 -15.36
N TYR A 57 4.46 -10.15 -14.48
CA TYR A 57 4.82 -9.83 -13.10
C TYR A 57 5.36 -11.07 -12.36
N ALA A 58 4.67 -12.21 -12.43
CA ALA A 58 5.08 -13.42 -11.71
C ALA A 58 6.46 -13.91 -12.15
N ARG A 59 6.75 -13.82 -13.45
CA ARG A 59 8.05 -14.19 -14.03
C ARG A 59 9.16 -13.23 -13.59
N ALA A 60 8.88 -11.91 -13.58
CA ALA A 60 9.80 -10.89 -13.09
C ALA A 60 10.10 -11.06 -11.61
N PHE A 61 9.07 -11.29 -10.81
CA PHE A 61 9.20 -11.55 -9.37
C PHE A 61 10.04 -12.81 -9.09
N ALA A 62 9.83 -13.89 -9.84
CA ALA A 62 10.59 -15.13 -9.66
C ALA A 62 12.09 -14.96 -9.96
N LEU A 63 12.45 -14.18 -10.99
CA LEU A 63 13.85 -13.83 -11.29
C LEU A 63 14.42 -12.93 -10.19
N LEU A 64 13.71 -11.86 -9.85
CA LEU A 64 14.16 -10.90 -8.84
C LEU A 64 14.34 -11.54 -7.46
N ARG A 65 13.47 -12.47 -7.06
CA ARG A 65 13.56 -13.19 -5.78
C ARG A 65 14.82 -14.05 -5.66
N LYS A 66 15.31 -14.60 -6.78
CA LYS A 66 16.56 -15.37 -6.82
C LYS A 66 17.80 -14.48 -6.72
N GLU A 67 17.74 -13.29 -7.30
CA GLU A 67 18.88 -12.37 -7.38
C GLU A 67 18.99 -11.44 -6.16
N ALA A 68 17.85 -10.95 -5.66
CA ALA A 68 17.75 -9.96 -4.59
C ALA A 68 16.40 -10.09 -3.86
N ARG A 69 16.33 -11.02 -2.91
CA ARG A 69 15.10 -11.31 -2.13
C ARG A 69 14.48 -10.06 -1.48
N PRO A 70 15.24 -9.15 -0.83
CA PRO A 70 14.67 -7.90 -0.29
C PRO A 70 14.00 -6.99 -1.33
N VAL A 71 14.60 -6.88 -2.52
CA VAL A 71 14.05 -6.08 -3.62
C VAL A 71 12.78 -6.74 -4.17
N ALA A 72 12.76 -8.08 -4.23
CA ALA A 72 11.56 -8.83 -4.61
C ALA A 72 10.41 -8.63 -3.61
N ALA A 73 10.71 -8.58 -2.30
CA ALA A 73 9.75 -8.24 -1.28
C ALA A 73 9.14 -6.85 -1.56
N ARG A 74 9.95 -5.80 -1.76
CA ARG A 74 9.43 -4.46 -2.12
C ARG A 74 8.65 -4.46 -3.44
N TYR A 75 9.06 -5.25 -4.43
CA TYR A 75 8.32 -5.42 -5.69
C TYR A 75 6.96 -6.12 -5.51
N ALA A 76 6.80 -6.92 -4.46
CA ALA A 76 5.54 -7.55 -4.05
C ALA A 76 4.59 -6.66 -3.27
N LEU A 77 5.03 -5.48 -2.85
CA LEU A 77 4.30 -4.62 -1.92
C LEU A 77 2.86 -4.32 -2.35
N ARG A 78 2.60 -4.10 -3.66
CA ARG A 78 1.23 -3.90 -4.15
C ARG A 78 0.34 -5.10 -3.85
N ARG A 79 0.85 -6.31 -4.12
CA ARG A 79 0.12 -7.56 -3.89
C ARG A 79 -0.01 -7.86 -2.41
N ALA A 80 1.04 -7.58 -1.64
CA ALA A 80 1.07 -7.74 -0.19
C ALA A 80 -0.07 -7.00 0.50
N LEU A 81 -0.42 -5.79 0.03
CA LEU A 81 -1.57 -5.06 0.56
C LEU A 81 -2.90 -5.83 0.43
N PHE A 82 -3.11 -6.62 -0.63
CA PHE A 82 -4.33 -7.44 -0.81
C PHE A 82 -4.31 -8.73 0.02
N GLU A 83 -3.15 -9.10 0.57
CA GLU A 83 -2.98 -10.27 1.43
C GLU A 83 -3.20 -9.92 2.92
N ILE A 84 -3.45 -8.64 3.24
CA ILE A 84 -3.72 -8.15 4.60
C ILE A 84 -5.13 -8.57 5.07
N GLY A 85 -6.08 -8.72 4.13
CA GLY A 85 -7.48 -9.03 4.41
C GLY A 85 -7.76 -10.48 4.84
N PRO A 86 -9.03 -10.92 4.82
CA PRO A 86 -10.08 -10.43 3.92
C PRO A 86 -10.92 -9.25 4.43
N THR A 87 -10.82 -8.91 5.72
CA THR A 87 -11.54 -7.79 6.32
C THR A 87 -10.77 -6.47 6.19
N GLY A 88 -11.43 -5.34 6.46
CA GLY A 88 -10.78 -4.01 6.46
C GLY A 88 -9.93 -3.73 7.70
N HIS A 89 -10.20 -4.40 8.83
CA HIS A 89 -9.56 -4.10 10.11
C HIS A 89 -8.03 -4.22 10.10
N PRO A 90 -7.41 -5.28 9.54
CA PRO A 90 -5.95 -5.34 9.47
C PRO A 90 -5.35 -4.23 8.58
N PHE A 91 -6.09 -3.74 7.58
CA PHE A 91 -5.66 -2.58 6.79
C PHE A 91 -5.75 -1.29 7.60
N GLU A 92 -6.79 -1.12 8.44
CA GLU A 92 -6.88 -0.01 9.42
C GLU A 92 -5.70 -0.02 10.39
N ASP A 93 -5.34 -1.19 10.92
CA ASP A 93 -4.21 -1.35 11.84
C ASP A 93 -2.88 -1.05 11.15
N PHE A 94 -2.69 -1.47 9.90
CA PHE A 94 -1.51 -1.15 9.09
C PHE A 94 -1.36 0.35 8.85
N ILE A 95 -2.43 1.03 8.43
CA ILE A 95 -2.41 2.48 8.21
C ILE A 95 -2.17 3.22 9.53
N SER A 96 -2.72 2.73 10.64
CA SER A 96 -2.44 3.25 11.98
C SER A 96 -0.97 3.16 12.36
N HIS A 97 -0.34 2.01 12.09
CA HIS A 97 1.09 1.82 12.34
C HIS A 97 1.96 2.75 11.49
N LEU A 98 1.62 2.91 10.20
CA LEU A 98 2.31 3.84 9.29
C LEU A 98 2.27 5.28 9.82
N TYR A 99 1.09 5.80 10.15
CA TYR A 99 0.95 7.17 10.64
C TYR A 99 1.62 7.38 11.99
N ARG A 100 1.57 6.39 12.91
CA ARG A 100 2.31 6.47 14.18
C ARG A 100 3.81 6.57 13.95
N THR A 101 4.33 5.82 12.98
CA THR A 101 5.75 5.88 12.60
C THR A 101 6.12 7.25 12.00
N GLU A 102 5.19 7.91 11.33
CA GLU A 102 5.33 9.28 10.82
C GLU A 102 5.07 10.37 11.89
N GLY A 103 4.91 10.00 13.16
CA GLY A 103 4.81 10.93 14.29
C GLY A 103 3.38 11.34 14.67
N TRP A 104 2.36 10.67 14.14
CA TRP A 104 0.96 10.95 14.50
C TRP A 104 0.50 10.13 15.70
N GLU A 105 -0.36 10.73 16.51
CA GLU A 105 -1.20 9.99 17.46
C GLU A 105 -2.46 9.52 16.72
N VAL A 106 -2.82 8.24 16.85
CA VAL A 106 -3.90 7.62 16.06
C VAL A 106 -4.87 6.86 16.94
N GLU A 107 -6.16 7.19 16.80
CA GLU A 107 -7.32 6.46 17.33
C GLU A 107 -8.12 5.86 16.17
N THR A 108 -8.50 4.58 16.25
CA THR A 108 -9.34 3.92 15.25
C THR A 108 -10.77 3.74 15.73
N ARG A 109 -11.72 3.63 14.78
CA ARG A 109 -13.15 3.34 15.04
C ARG A 109 -13.77 4.32 16.04
N LYS A 110 -13.40 5.59 15.91
CA LYS A 110 -13.80 6.65 16.83
C LYS A 110 -15.22 7.09 16.51
N LEU A 111 -16.09 7.03 17.51
CA LEU A 111 -17.44 7.56 17.41
C LEU A 111 -17.40 9.08 17.55
N MET A 112 -17.89 9.78 16.53
CA MET A 112 -17.91 11.24 16.46
C MET A 112 -19.33 11.74 16.21
N ARG A 113 -19.76 12.71 17.02
CA ARG A 113 -21.06 13.35 16.82
C ARG A 113 -20.93 14.46 15.78
N GLY A 114 -21.49 14.22 14.60
CA GLY A 114 -21.70 15.26 13.60
C GLY A 114 -22.89 16.14 13.97
N LYS A 115 -23.17 17.12 13.11
CA LYS A 115 -24.31 18.03 13.25
C LYS A 115 -25.63 17.26 13.24
N CYS A 116 -25.78 16.28 12.36
CA CYS A 116 -27.02 15.55 12.17
C CYS A 116 -27.00 14.21 12.92
N VAL A 117 -25.96 13.40 12.72
CA VAL A 117 -25.90 12.02 13.24
C VAL A 117 -24.54 11.68 13.84
N GLN A 118 -24.48 10.53 14.52
CA GLN A 118 -23.22 9.96 14.98
C GLN A 118 -22.57 9.16 13.85
N HIS A 119 -21.27 9.36 13.66
CA HIS A 119 -20.46 8.66 12.68
C HIS A 119 -19.41 7.83 13.38
N GLU A 120 -19.14 6.63 12.88
CA GLU A 120 -17.90 5.92 13.17
C GLU A 120 -16.88 6.33 12.11
N VAL A 121 -15.79 6.94 12.57
CA VAL A 121 -14.65 7.29 11.73
C VAL A 121 -13.62 6.19 11.86
N ASP A 122 -13.25 5.58 10.74
CA ASP A 122 -12.30 4.45 10.72
C ASP A 122 -10.98 4.82 11.40
N PHE A 123 -10.55 6.07 11.23
CA PHE A 123 -9.26 6.57 11.68
C PHE A 123 -9.31 8.07 11.99
N TYR A 124 -8.89 8.44 13.19
CA TYR A 124 -8.68 9.82 13.63
C TYR A 124 -7.22 9.99 14.03
N ALA A 125 -6.55 11.02 13.55
CA ALA A 125 -5.18 11.29 13.93
C ALA A 125 -4.90 12.75 14.25
N SER A 126 -4.02 12.96 15.22
CA SER A 126 -3.54 14.26 15.67
C SER A 126 -2.02 14.33 15.60
N HIS A 127 -1.52 15.44 15.07
CA HIS A 127 -0.10 15.77 15.08
C HIS A 127 0.12 17.00 15.99
N THR A 128 0.25 16.74 17.29
CA THR A 128 0.26 17.77 18.34
C THR A 128 1.29 18.88 18.10
N ALA A 129 2.48 18.56 17.59
CA ALA A 129 3.51 19.55 17.30
C ALA A 129 3.18 20.50 16.11
N GLN A 130 2.28 20.09 15.22
CA GLN A 130 1.84 20.89 14.06
C GLN A 130 0.43 21.47 14.28
N ASN A 131 -0.24 21.09 15.37
CA ASN A 131 -1.64 21.41 15.64
C ASN A 131 -2.56 21.03 14.46
N GLU A 132 -2.32 19.86 13.89
CA GLU A 132 -3.12 19.30 12.80
C GLU A 132 -3.93 18.10 13.26
N PHE A 133 -5.15 18.02 12.78
CA PHE A 133 -6.06 16.93 13.06
C PHE A 133 -6.75 16.47 11.79
N LEU A 134 -6.81 15.15 11.60
CA LEU A 134 -7.42 14.56 10.42
C LEU A 134 -8.38 13.43 10.78
N ALA A 135 -9.44 13.33 10.00
CA ALA A 135 -10.33 12.18 9.98
C ALA A 135 -10.15 11.45 8.66
N ALA A 136 -10.09 10.13 8.71
CA ALA A 136 -9.90 9.28 7.56
C ALA A 136 -11.00 8.23 7.45
N GLU A 137 -11.46 8.02 6.23
CA GLU A 137 -12.23 6.85 5.85
C GLU A 137 -11.32 5.89 5.09
N LEU A 138 -11.26 4.64 5.53
CA LEU A 138 -10.48 3.59 4.91
C LEU A 138 -11.40 2.69 4.07
N LYS A 139 -11.01 2.47 2.82
CA LYS A 139 -11.72 1.62 1.87
C LYS A 139 -10.78 0.57 1.32
N TYR A 140 -10.77 -0.56 2.00
CA TYR A 140 -10.03 -1.75 1.63
C TYR A 140 -10.81 -2.58 0.59
N HIS A 141 -10.11 -3.05 -0.44
CA HIS A 141 -10.68 -3.92 -1.47
C HIS A 141 -9.82 -5.17 -1.66
N ASN A 142 -10.47 -6.33 -1.79
CA ASN A 142 -9.80 -7.60 -2.03
C ASN A 142 -9.45 -7.82 -3.52
N ASP A 143 -10.07 -7.08 -4.43
CA ASP A 143 -9.82 -7.20 -5.88
C ASP A 143 -8.81 -6.12 -6.34
N PRO A 144 -7.62 -6.51 -6.85
CA PRO A 144 -6.63 -5.57 -7.37
C PRO A 144 -7.04 -4.84 -8.66
N GLY A 145 -8.09 -5.31 -9.34
CA GLY A 145 -8.72 -4.65 -10.48
C GLY A 145 -9.74 -3.58 -10.07
N TYR A 146 -10.24 -3.62 -8.84
CA TYR A 146 -11.24 -2.66 -8.36
C TYR A 146 -10.62 -1.26 -8.15
N LYS A 147 -11.38 -0.22 -8.51
CA LYS A 147 -11.02 1.18 -8.27
C LYS A 147 -12.07 1.82 -7.37
N THR A 148 -11.62 2.57 -6.37
CA THR A 148 -12.51 3.38 -5.55
C THR A 148 -13.11 4.50 -6.39
N ASP A 149 -14.43 4.53 -6.49
CA ASP A 149 -15.17 5.35 -7.46
C ASP A 149 -15.72 6.67 -6.87
N LEU A 150 -16.39 7.43 -7.73
CA LEU A 150 -16.99 8.72 -7.37
C LEU A 150 -18.08 8.58 -6.29
N LYS A 151 -18.84 7.47 -6.27
CA LYS A 151 -19.90 7.27 -5.28
C LYS A 151 -19.30 7.19 -3.88
N VAL A 152 -18.17 6.48 -3.73
CA VAL A 152 -17.45 6.41 -2.46
C VAL A 152 -16.92 7.79 -2.06
N ALA A 153 -16.33 8.55 -2.98
CA ALA A 153 -15.82 9.90 -2.69
C ALA A 153 -16.95 10.86 -2.25
N LEU A 154 -18.11 10.83 -2.92
CA LEU A 154 -19.30 11.61 -2.56
C LEU A 154 -19.82 11.26 -1.16
N TYR A 155 -19.87 9.96 -0.84
CA TYR A 155 -20.27 9.47 0.47
C TYR A 155 -19.33 9.94 1.59
N VAL A 156 -18.02 9.87 1.34
CA VAL A 156 -17.02 10.31 2.31
C VAL A 156 -17.09 11.82 2.54
N LYS A 157 -17.28 12.61 1.46
CA LYS A 157 -17.49 14.04 1.58
C LYS A 157 -18.72 14.38 2.42
N SER A 158 -19.87 13.74 2.17
CA SER A 158 -21.08 14.03 2.93
C SER A 158 -20.95 13.67 4.41
N ARG A 159 -20.23 12.59 4.74
CA ARG A 159 -19.87 12.27 6.13
C ARG A 159 -19.02 13.38 6.75
N PHE A 160 -17.94 13.78 6.09
CA PHE A 160 -17.06 14.82 6.60
C PHE A 160 -17.77 16.17 6.75
N ASP A 161 -18.67 16.52 5.85
CA ASP A 161 -19.49 17.73 5.98
C ASP A 161 -20.35 17.74 7.23
N ASP A 162 -20.94 16.61 7.60
CA ASP A 162 -21.73 16.50 8.82
C ASP A 162 -20.85 16.56 10.08
N ILE A 163 -19.66 15.94 10.04
CA ILE A 163 -18.70 15.96 11.16
C ILE A 163 -18.11 17.37 11.35
N PHE A 164 -17.70 18.03 10.27
CA PHE A 164 -17.04 19.34 10.31
C PHE A 164 -18.00 20.47 10.67
N SER A 165 -19.30 20.27 10.43
CA SER A 165 -20.35 21.22 10.82
C SER A 165 -20.78 21.08 12.30
N CYS A 166 -20.02 20.36 13.14
CA CYS A 166 -20.34 20.19 14.56
C CYS A 166 -20.35 21.52 15.34
N ASP A 167 -21.13 21.56 16.41
CA ASP A 167 -21.33 22.76 17.23
C ASP A 167 -20.00 23.23 17.86
N ALA A 168 -19.61 24.49 17.59
CA ALA A 168 -18.38 25.08 18.11
C ALA A 168 -18.34 25.22 19.64
N SER A 169 -19.48 25.15 20.33
CA SER A 169 -19.57 25.08 21.79
C SER A 169 -19.34 23.66 22.34
N ILE A 170 -19.54 22.65 21.49
CA ILE A 170 -19.24 21.23 21.70
C ILE A 170 -18.02 20.87 20.85
N ARG A 171 -16.97 21.73 20.85
CA ARG A 171 -15.75 21.54 20.05
C ARG A 171 -14.94 20.35 20.59
N SER A 172 -15.49 19.17 20.35
CA SER A 172 -15.00 17.84 20.68
C SER A 172 -14.13 17.28 19.55
N CYS A 173 -14.10 17.94 18.39
CA CYS A 173 -13.38 17.48 17.21
C CYS A 173 -12.72 18.68 16.50
N PRO A 174 -11.48 19.07 16.84
CA PRO A 174 -10.66 19.72 15.83
C PRO A 174 -10.41 18.65 14.76
N ILE A 175 -11.04 18.79 13.60
CA ILE A 175 -10.64 18.08 12.38
C ILE A 175 -10.46 19.17 11.34
N ASP A 176 -9.25 19.29 10.84
CA ASP A 176 -8.89 20.28 9.83
C ASP A 176 -9.09 19.71 8.44
N ARG A 177 -8.89 18.39 8.27
CA ARG A 177 -8.80 17.73 6.96
C ARG A 177 -9.45 16.34 6.98
N GLY A 178 -10.13 16.01 5.88
CA GLY A 178 -10.73 14.69 5.65
C GLY A 178 -9.96 13.95 4.55
N ILE A 179 -9.60 12.69 4.80
CA ILE A 179 -8.86 11.86 3.84
C ILE A 179 -9.57 10.54 3.54
N LEU A 180 -9.63 10.17 2.26
CA LEU A 180 -10.08 8.85 1.82
C LEU A 180 -8.86 8.00 1.45
N VAL A 181 -8.68 6.91 2.17
CA VAL A 181 -7.54 5.99 2.02
C VAL A 181 -7.99 4.68 1.38
N THR A 182 -7.23 4.16 0.42
CA THR A 182 -7.49 2.86 -0.21
C THR A 182 -6.21 2.11 -0.55
N ASN A 183 -6.25 0.78 -0.54
CA ASN A 183 -5.15 -0.06 -1.00
C ASN A 183 -5.07 -0.16 -2.54
N THR A 184 -6.10 0.30 -3.26
CA THR A 184 -6.17 0.24 -4.73
C THR A 184 -5.85 1.59 -5.39
N LYS A 185 -6.53 1.91 -6.50
CA LYS A 185 -6.45 3.17 -7.24
C LYS A 185 -7.84 3.84 -7.20
N PHE A 186 -7.87 5.15 -7.38
CA PHE A 186 -9.12 5.89 -7.58
C PHE A 186 -9.50 5.96 -9.06
N THR A 187 -10.79 6.13 -9.37
CA THR A 187 -11.20 6.53 -10.73
C THR A 187 -10.83 7.98 -11.00
N SER A 188 -10.76 8.36 -12.28
CA SER A 188 -10.49 9.76 -12.66
C SER A 188 -11.58 10.70 -12.15
N GLU A 189 -12.86 10.31 -12.18
CA GLU A 189 -13.92 11.16 -11.63
C GLU A 189 -13.80 11.35 -10.12
N ALA A 190 -13.41 10.30 -9.38
CA ALA A 190 -13.21 10.39 -7.94
C ALA A 190 -12.07 11.37 -7.59
N ILE A 191 -10.96 11.33 -8.35
CA ILE A 191 -9.84 12.27 -8.18
C ILE A 191 -10.30 13.70 -8.47
N THR A 192 -10.88 13.94 -9.65
CA THR A 192 -11.34 15.27 -10.06
C THR A 192 -12.33 15.87 -9.05
N TYR A 193 -13.26 15.06 -8.56
CA TYR A 193 -14.23 15.50 -7.55
C TYR A 193 -13.53 15.85 -6.22
N ALA A 194 -12.70 14.95 -5.70
CA ALA A 194 -12.06 15.11 -4.40
C ALA A 194 -11.14 16.35 -4.36
N GLU A 195 -10.38 16.59 -5.42
CA GLU A 195 -9.57 17.81 -5.59
C GLU A 195 -10.43 19.08 -5.59
N CYS A 196 -11.59 19.03 -6.27
CA CYS A 196 -12.51 20.16 -6.35
C CYS A 196 -13.13 20.52 -4.99
N VAL A 197 -13.48 19.50 -4.18
CA VAL A 197 -14.21 19.71 -2.92
C VAL A 197 -13.33 19.66 -1.66
N GLY A 198 -12.01 19.50 -1.83
CA GLY A 198 -11.04 19.49 -0.72
C GLY A 198 -11.03 18.20 0.11
N VAL A 199 -11.35 17.05 -0.49
CA VAL A 199 -11.14 15.74 0.15
C VAL A 199 -9.78 15.20 -0.26
N GLU A 200 -8.91 14.91 0.69
CA GLU A 200 -7.62 14.30 0.40
C GLU A 200 -7.80 12.83 0.00
N LEU A 201 -6.96 12.35 -0.92
CA LEU A 201 -6.98 10.95 -1.35
C LEU A 201 -5.60 10.33 -1.11
N LEU A 202 -5.58 9.11 -0.58
CA LEU A 202 -4.37 8.30 -0.45
C LEU A 202 -4.61 6.91 -1.01
N GLY A 203 -3.95 6.61 -2.12
CA GLY A 203 -4.03 5.32 -2.81
C GLY A 203 -2.65 4.76 -3.11
N TRP A 204 -2.60 3.55 -3.70
CA TRP A 204 -1.35 2.87 -4.05
C TRP A 204 -0.35 3.78 -4.77
N GLY A 205 -0.82 4.54 -5.77
CA GLY A 205 0.00 5.44 -6.59
C GLY A 205 -0.51 6.88 -6.63
N TYR A 206 -1.35 7.29 -5.68
CA TYR A 206 -1.90 8.65 -5.63
C TYR A 206 -1.85 9.22 -4.20
N PRO A 207 -1.52 10.51 -4.02
CA PRO A 207 -1.07 11.46 -5.04
C PRO A 207 0.33 11.11 -5.55
N LEU A 208 0.71 11.64 -6.72
CA LEU A 208 1.94 11.25 -7.43
C LEU A 208 3.20 11.25 -6.55
N HIS A 209 3.36 12.27 -5.69
CA HIS A 209 4.56 12.45 -4.86
C HIS A 209 4.35 12.16 -3.36
N ASN A 210 3.18 11.66 -2.97
CA ASN A 210 2.88 11.30 -1.58
C ASN A 210 1.92 10.10 -1.49
N SER A 211 2.04 9.17 -2.44
CA SER A 211 1.21 7.97 -2.51
C SER A 211 1.47 7.03 -1.33
N LEU A 212 0.56 6.07 -1.11
CA LEU A 212 0.73 5.05 -0.08
C LEU A 212 2.04 4.27 -0.28
N TYR A 213 2.39 3.96 -1.53
CA TYR A 213 3.68 3.35 -1.86
C TYR A 213 4.88 4.19 -1.40
N MET A 214 4.86 5.49 -1.72
CA MET A 214 5.95 6.41 -1.33
C MET A 214 6.06 6.50 0.18
N ARG A 215 4.95 6.72 0.89
CA ARG A 215 4.92 6.83 2.36
C ARG A 215 5.48 5.59 3.04
N MET A 216 5.04 4.40 2.63
CA MET A 216 5.61 3.13 3.11
C MET A 216 7.12 3.07 2.90
N THR A 217 7.62 3.47 1.72
CA THR A 217 9.07 3.43 1.44
C THR A 217 9.89 4.50 2.17
N HIS A 218 9.29 5.66 2.47
CA HIS A 218 9.95 6.74 3.20
C HIS A 218 10.01 6.46 4.71
N ALA A 219 8.93 5.90 5.26
CA ALA A 219 8.86 5.51 6.67
C ALA A 219 9.54 4.16 6.95
N SER A 220 9.98 3.44 5.91
CA SER A 220 10.44 2.05 6.00
C SER A 220 9.42 1.13 6.71
N VAL A 221 8.13 1.36 6.46
CA VAL A 221 7.03 0.57 7.00
C VAL A 221 6.44 -0.27 5.89
N TYR A 222 6.53 -1.59 6.02
CA TYR A 222 6.00 -2.55 5.06
C TYR A 222 5.11 -3.55 5.78
N PRO A 223 3.99 -3.98 5.17
CA PRO A 223 3.14 -4.98 5.79
C PRO A 223 3.87 -6.32 5.82
N ILE A 224 3.62 -7.12 6.86
CA ILE A 224 4.25 -8.44 7.07
C ILE A 224 4.03 -9.38 5.87
N THR A 225 2.93 -9.17 5.14
CA THR A 225 2.57 -9.89 3.92
C THR A 225 3.52 -9.66 2.76
N THR A 226 4.43 -8.68 2.85
CA THR A 226 5.47 -8.39 1.86
C THR A 226 6.59 -9.43 1.87
N LEU A 227 6.81 -10.09 3.01
CA LEU A 227 7.90 -11.06 3.18
C LEU A 227 7.66 -12.29 2.30
N THR A 228 8.70 -12.69 1.58
CA THR A 228 8.63 -13.79 0.62
C THR A 228 9.06 -15.12 1.23
N SER A 229 9.77 -15.09 2.36
CA SER A 229 10.16 -16.26 3.14
C SER A 229 9.04 -16.82 4.04
N LEU A 230 7.92 -16.11 4.18
CA LEU A 230 6.73 -16.59 4.87
C LEU A 230 5.68 -17.13 3.89
N SER A 231 5.07 -18.25 4.26
CA SER A 231 3.86 -18.78 3.64
C SER A 231 2.64 -17.91 3.96
N HIS A 232 1.56 -18.09 3.20
CA HIS A 232 0.29 -17.40 3.47
C HIS A 232 -0.29 -17.75 4.85
N ALA A 233 -0.12 -18.98 5.33
CA ALA A 233 -0.62 -19.40 6.63
C ALA A 233 0.13 -18.70 7.77
N GLU A 234 1.47 -18.61 7.66
CA GLU A 234 2.31 -17.92 8.65
C GLU A 234 2.02 -16.41 8.69
N LYS A 235 1.88 -15.78 7.51
CA LYS A 235 1.47 -14.36 7.42
C LYS A 235 0.14 -14.11 8.12
N ARG A 236 -0.86 -14.98 7.87
CA ARG A 236 -2.17 -14.86 8.49
C ARG A 236 -2.09 -15.05 10.01
N LEU A 237 -1.32 -16.02 10.49
CA LEU A 237 -1.14 -16.24 11.92
C LEU A 237 -0.52 -15.02 12.60
N LEU A 238 0.49 -14.39 11.98
CA LEU A 238 1.09 -13.15 12.49
C LEU A 238 0.07 -12.01 12.59
N ILE A 239 -0.75 -11.82 11.56
CA ILE A 239 -1.80 -10.79 11.55
C ILE A 239 -2.85 -11.06 12.65
N GLU A 240 -3.26 -12.32 12.82
CA GLU A 240 -4.18 -12.74 13.89
C GLU A 240 -3.61 -12.45 15.30
N HIS A 241 -2.29 -12.44 15.44
CA HIS A 241 -1.57 -12.07 16.68
C HIS A 241 -1.20 -10.57 16.75
N GLY A 242 -1.73 -9.73 15.85
CA GLY A 242 -1.52 -8.28 15.86
C GLY A 242 -0.20 -7.80 15.26
N VAL A 243 0.56 -8.68 14.59
CA VAL A 243 1.81 -8.34 13.89
C VAL A 243 1.46 -7.98 12.45
N ILE A 244 1.39 -6.68 12.15
CA ILE A 244 0.93 -6.17 10.86
C ILE A 244 2.05 -5.68 9.96
N ALA A 245 3.18 -5.26 10.53
CA ALA A 245 4.30 -4.64 9.82
C ALA A 245 5.65 -5.30 10.15
N VAL A 246 6.58 -5.24 9.19
CA VAL A 246 7.88 -5.93 9.27
C VAL A 246 8.81 -5.36 10.34
N ASP A 247 8.73 -4.06 10.61
CA ASP A 247 9.56 -3.37 11.59
C ASP A 247 9.23 -3.76 13.03
N GLN A 248 7.99 -4.18 13.30
CA GLN A 248 7.58 -4.71 14.60
C GLN A 248 8.41 -5.96 14.98
N VAL A 249 8.73 -6.81 14.01
CA VAL A 249 9.54 -8.02 14.21
C VAL A 249 11.00 -7.68 14.58
N ILE A 250 11.53 -6.56 14.08
CA ILE A 250 12.86 -6.09 14.47
C ILE A 250 12.86 -5.54 15.89
N GLN A 251 11.79 -4.84 16.27
CA GLN A 251 11.62 -4.30 17.63
C GLN A 251 11.45 -5.43 18.66
N ASP A 252 10.70 -6.48 18.32
CA ASP A 252 10.53 -7.66 19.16
C ASP A 252 10.49 -8.95 18.35
N ARG A 253 11.60 -9.70 18.38
CA ARG A 253 11.74 -10.96 17.64
C ARG A 253 10.82 -12.07 18.18
N ARG A 254 10.36 -11.97 19.43
CA ARG A 254 9.45 -12.96 20.05
C ARG A 254 8.08 -12.98 19.38
N LEU A 255 7.76 -11.95 18.60
CA LEU A 255 6.56 -11.94 17.76
C LEU A 255 6.53 -13.08 16.73
N LEU A 256 7.67 -13.72 16.45
CA LEU A 256 7.77 -14.90 15.59
C LEU A 256 7.55 -16.23 16.32
N ASP A 257 7.54 -16.24 17.66
CA ASP A 257 7.41 -17.46 18.46
C ASP A 257 6.18 -18.33 18.09
N PRO A 258 4.99 -17.75 17.78
CA PRO A 258 3.82 -18.54 17.36
C PRO A 258 4.02 -19.36 16.09
N LEU A 259 5.00 -18.99 15.25
CA LEU A 259 5.29 -19.69 14.00
C LEU A 259 6.12 -20.96 14.19
N HIS A 260 6.77 -21.13 15.34
CA HIS A 260 7.66 -22.27 15.62
C HIS A 260 8.71 -22.54 14.52
N LEU A 261 9.27 -21.46 13.95
CA LEU A 261 10.28 -21.55 12.89
C LEU A 261 11.60 -22.13 13.41
N SER A 262 12.33 -22.81 12.53
CA SER A 262 13.71 -23.21 12.82
C SER A 262 14.61 -21.98 12.95
N SER A 263 15.72 -22.09 13.70
CA SER A 263 16.67 -20.98 13.84
C SER A 263 17.26 -20.52 12.50
N GLU A 264 17.41 -21.44 11.54
CA GLU A 264 17.83 -21.14 10.18
C GLU A 264 16.80 -20.27 9.45
N HIS A 265 15.52 -20.65 9.51
CA HIS A 265 14.44 -19.90 8.86
C HIS A 265 14.23 -18.53 9.52
N VAL A 266 14.35 -18.43 10.84
CA VAL A 266 14.38 -17.13 11.54
C VAL A 266 15.53 -16.26 11.02
N GLY A 267 16.72 -16.83 10.83
CA GLY A 267 17.87 -16.13 10.25
C GLY A 267 17.60 -15.62 8.83
N GLU A 268 17.01 -16.46 7.96
CA GLU A 268 16.63 -16.04 6.61
C GLU A 268 15.59 -14.92 6.60
N LEU A 269 14.59 -15.02 7.48
CA LEU A 269 13.52 -14.04 7.62
C LEU A 269 14.07 -12.69 8.08
N LEU A 270 14.92 -12.69 9.11
CA LEU A 270 15.56 -11.47 9.61
C LEU A 270 16.47 -10.83 8.56
N ALA A 271 17.24 -11.62 7.82
CA ALA A 271 18.05 -11.10 6.72
C ALA A 271 17.21 -10.48 5.59
N GLU A 272 16.04 -11.07 5.28
CA GLU A 272 15.09 -10.47 4.34
C GLU A 272 14.52 -9.15 4.85
N ILE A 273 14.13 -9.08 6.13
CA ILE A 273 13.58 -7.87 6.77
C ILE A 273 14.63 -6.76 6.81
N GLU A 274 15.82 -7.03 7.34
CA GLU A 274 16.91 -6.06 7.43
C GLU A 274 17.31 -5.55 6.04
N GLY A 275 17.40 -6.45 5.06
CA GLY A 275 17.62 -6.09 3.67
C GLY A 275 16.52 -5.16 3.13
N LEU A 276 15.25 -5.46 3.39
CA LEU A 276 14.11 -4.67 2.89
C LEU A 276 14.08 -3.27 3.51
N LEU A 277 14.34 -3.17 4.81
CA LEU A 277 14.40 -1.92 5.56
C LEU A 277 15.61 -1.06 5.18
N SER A 278 16.71 -1.66 4.70
CA SER A 278 17.91 -0.96 4.25
C SER A 278 17.81 -0.35 2.84
N LEU A 279 16.79 -0.74 2.06
CA LEU A 279 16.62 -0.24 0.70
C LEU A 279 16.29 1.27 0.72
N PRO A 280 16.89 2.08 -0.18
CA PRO A 280 16.65 3.53 -0.20
C PRO A 280 15.17 3.85 -0.48
N PRO A 281 14.62 4.98 0.00
CA PRO A 281 13.25 5.37 -0.32
C PRO A 281 13.00 5.45 -1.83
N ALA A 282 11.76 5.25 -2.26
CA ALA A 282 11.42 5.38 -3.67
C ALA A 282 11.68 6.83 -4.17
N LEU A 283 12.19 6.96 -5.39
CA LEU A 283 12.49 8.28 -5.98
C LEU A 283 11.21 9.00 -6.39
N ARG A 284 11.18 10.33 -6.17
CA ARG A 284 10.00 11.20 -6.43
C ARG A 284 9.60 11.30 -7.90
N ASP A 285 10.52 11.03 -8.83
CA ASP A 285 10.34 11.30 -10.27
C ASP A 285 9.81 10.10 -11.07
N ILE A 286 9.56 8.96 -10.43
CA ILE A 286 9.09 7.75 -11.13
C ILE A 286 7.57 7.64 -11.00
N VAL A 287 6.85 8.00 -12.06
CA VAL A 287 5.39 7.92 -12.12
C VAL A 287 4.91 6.49 -11.82
N PRO A 288 3.91 6.30 -10.94
CA PRO A 288 3.41 4.98 -10.62
C PRO A 288 2.61 4.37 -11.78
N VAL A 289 3.21 3.41 -12.48
CA VAL A 289 2.51 2.47 -13.38
C VAL A 289 1.52 1.61 -12.59
#